data_AF-C4WRV5-F1
#
_entry.id   AF-C4WRV5-F1
#
_cell.length_a   1.000
_cell.length_b   1.000
_cell.length_c   1.000
_cell.angle_alpha   90.00
_cell.angle_beta   90.00
_cell.angle_gamma   90.00
#
_symmetry.space_group_name_H-M   'P 1'
#
loop_
_entity.id
_entity.type
_entity.pdbx_description
1 polymer ?
#
loop_
_entity_poly.entity_id
_entity_poly.type
_entity_poly.pdbx_seq_one_letter_code
_entity_poly.pdbx_strand_id
1 'polypeptide(L)'
;MAKVLFLVSTMLLNSYLSEQATLFHDDNIIDKSVMGTDTLKVGENVGPNSVEEEHLMLSGTRGVEATSKSKMLHKTRNRRCFRVEIDHQIDQEFDARKRWPHCKTIGEVHNDGNSLLSWAYVPTGVFADRMCIATNGTYNQLLSTEELISCSGIKEDEFGSVNDDYVWEYLKNHGLVSGGKYNTNNGCQPSKIPPIGNLPTGLYENTCEKALLR
;
A
#
# COMPACT_ATOMS: atom_id res chain seq x y z
N MET A 1 33.20 44.60 -5.74
CA MET A 1 32.00 44.67 -4.88
C MET A 1 30.78 43.96 -5.49
N ALA A 2 30.39 44.25 -6.74
CA ALA A 2 29.24 43.59 -7.38
C ALA A 2 29.31 42.04 -7.45
N LYS A 3 30.49 41.46 -7.73
CA LYS A 3 30.68 40.00 -7.77
C LYS A 3 30.50 39.30 -6.42
N VAL A 4 30.84 39.99 -5.31
CA VAL A 4 30.69 39.47 -3.95
C VAL A 4 29.21 39.48 -3.54
N LEU A 5 28.49 40.57 -3.88
CA LEU A 5 27.05 40.66 -3.65
C LEU A 5 26.25 39.61 -4.42
N PHE A 6 26.64 39.30 -5.66
CA PHE A 6 26.03 38.22 -6.43
C PHE A 6 26.23 36.84 -5.79
N LEU A 7 27.45 36.53 -5.33
CA LEU A 7 27.74 35.25 -4.67
C LEU A 7 26.97 35.09 -3.35
N VAL A 8 26.91 36.15 -2.55
CA VAL A 8 26.12 36.16 -1.30
C VAL A 8 24.63 35.98 -1.59
N SER A 9 24.09 36.64 -2.62
CA SER A 9 22.70 36.47 -3.03
C SER A 9 22.40 35.03 -3.48
N THR A 10 23.29 34.42 -4.26
CA THR A 10 23.11 33.02 -4.68
C THR A 10 23.22 32.04 -3.52
N MET A 11 24.09 32.29 -2.54
CA MET A 11 24.18 31.47 -1.34
C MET A 11 22.95 31.60 -0.46
N LEU A 12 22.43 32.82 -0.28
CA LEU A 12 21.21 33.08 0.47
C LEU A 12 19.97 32.50 -0.22
N LEU A 13 19.91 32.54 -1.55
CA LEU A 13 18.83 31.92 -2.33
C LEU A 13 18.90 30.39 -2.23
N ASN A 14 20.09 29.80 -2.30
CA ASN A 14 20.28 28.36 -2.13
C ASN A 14 19.99 27.90 -0.70
N SER A 15 20.34 28.68 0.32
CA SER A 15 19.98 28.37 1.71
C SER A 15 18.48 28.48 1.94
N TYR A 16 17.83 29.50 1.37
CA TYR A 16 16.38 29.67 1.43
C TYR A 16 15.62 28.54 0.70
N LEU A 17 16.12 28.12 -0.47
CA LEU A 17 15.57 26.96 -1.20
C LEU A 17 15.80 25.65 -0.45
N SER A 18 16.91 25.52 0.29
CA SER A 18 17.15 24.35 1.16
C SER A 18 16.26 24.33 2.41
N GLU A 19 15.88 25.50 2.95
CA GLU A 19 14.94 25.59 4.07
C GLU A 19 13.51 25.16 3.68
N GLN A 20 13.11 25.27 2.42
CA GLN A 20 11.81 24.75 1.96
C GLN A 20 11.78 23.22 1.79
N ALA A 21 12.93 22.54 1.90
CA ALA A 21 13.01 21.08 1.76
C ALA A 21 12.74 20.31 3.06
N THR A 22 12.64 20.98 4.22
CA THR A 22 12.32 20.32 5.50
C THR A 22 10.81 20.18 5.67
N LEU A 23 10.16 19.38 4.82
CA LEU A 23 8.70 19.21 4.83
C LEU A 23 8.22 18.05 5.73
N PHE A 24 9.13 17.28 6.34
CA PHE A 24 8.76 16.00 6.96
C PHE A 24 9.16 15.81 8.42
N HIS A 25 9.73 16.84 9.07
CA HIS A 25 10.03 16.81 10.51
C HIS A 25 9.87 18.18 11.17
N ASP A 26 8.85 18.93 10.74
CA ASP A 26 8.46 20.12 11.47
C ASP A 26 7.40 19.73 12.51
N ASP A 27 7.74 19.84 13.79
CA ASP A 27 6.81 19.65 14.93
C ASP A 27 5.55 20.54 14.78
N ASN A 28 5.61 21.55 13.90
CA ASN A 28 4.51 22.41 13.50
C ASN A 28 3.43 21.73 12.62
N ILE A 29 3.68 20.55 12.01
CA ILE A 29 2.63 19.82 11.23
C ILE A 29 1.57 19.21 12.15
N ILE A 30 1.92 18.97 13.42
CA ILE A 30 0.96 18.51 14.45
C ILE A 30 0.10 19.68 14.96
N ASP A 31 0.42 20.93 14.59
CA ASP A 31 -0.41 22.09 14.92
C ASP A 31 -1.59 22.21 13.96
N LYS A 32 -2.64 21.41 14.23
CA LYS A 32 -4.10 21.61 14.05
C LYS A 32 -4.66 22.50 12.92
N SER A 33 -3.90 22.86 11.90
CA SER A 33 -4.26 23.87 10.90
C SER A 33 -4.17 23.38 9.45
N VAL A 34 -3.59 22.20 9.19
CA VAL A 34 -3.36 21.70 7.82
C VAL A 34 -4.48 20.81 7.27
N MET A 35 -5.45 20.37 8.08
CA MET A 35 -6.68 19.76 7.56
C MET A 35 -7.91 20.42 8.17
N GLY A 36 -8.58 21.26 7.38
CA GLY A 36 -9.86 21.91 7.71
C GLY A 36 -11.04 20.93 7.79
N THR A 37 -10.87 19.75 8.38
CA THR A 37 -11.94 18.78 8.60
C THR A 37 -11.77 18.12 9.97
N ASP A 38 -12.74 18.27 10.86
CA ASP A 38 -12.80 17.61 12.18
C ASP A 38 -12.94 16.07 12.10
N THR A 39 -12.84 15.48 10.90
CA THR A 39 -13.14 14.07 10.63
C THR A 39 -11.95 13.13 10.85
N LEU A 40 -10.72 13.63 10.74
CA LEU A 40 -9.49 12.84 10.90
C LEU A 40 -8.67 13.35 12.08
N LYS A 41 -8.22 12.43 12.94
CA LYS A 41 -7.28 12.73 14.02
C LYS A 41 -5.87 12.37 13.55
N VAL A 42 -4.96 13.35 13.61
CA VAL A 42 -3.54 13.14 13.29
C VAL A 42 -2.82 12.67 14.54
N GLY A 43 -1.94 11.68 14.38
CA GLY A 43 -1.03 11.18 15.39
C GLY A 43 0.29 10.76 14.75
N GLU A 44 1.34 10.64 15.56
CA GLU A 44 2.66 10.19 15.11
C GLU A 44 2.64 8.67 14.87
N ASN A 45 2.74 8.26 13.60
CA ASN A 45 2.73 6.85 13.19
C ASN A 45 4.11 6.33 12.80
N VAL A 46 5.08 7.22 12.59
CA VAL A 46 6.45 6.90 12.21
C VAL A 46 7.38 7.39 13.32
N GLY A 47 8.20 6.51 13.88
CA GLY A 47 9.05 6.85 15.02
C GLY A 47 10.18 7.83 14.66
N PRO A 48 10.74 8.55 15.65
CA PRO A 48 11.70 9.64 15.46
C PRO A 48 13.07 9.22 14.86
N ASN A 49 13.28 7.93 14.65
CA ASN A 49 14.49 7.35 14.05
C ASN A 49 14.30 6.88 12.61
N SER A 50 13.13 7.12 12.01
CA SER A 50 12.94 6.82 10.59
C SER A 50 13.71 7.81 9.75
N VAL A 51 14.54 7.29 8.85
CA VAL A 51 15.26 8.14 7.90
C VAL A 51 14.25 8.71 6.89
N GLU A 52 14.47 9.92 6.40
CA GLU A 52 13.64 10.56 5.36
C GLU A 52 13.44 9.65 4.13
N GLU A 53 14.44 8.82 3.83
CA GLU A 53 14.38 7.77 2.81
C GLU A 53 13.29 6.73 3.09
N GLU A 54 13.05 6.34 4.35
CA GLU A 54 11.98 5.37 4.70
C GLU A 54 10.60 5.93 4.37
N HIS A 55 10.40 7.24 4.50
CA HIS A 55 9.13 7.90 4.17
C HIS A 55 8.86 7.94 2.67
N LEU A 56 9.90 8.20 1.84
CA LEU A 56 9.76 8.16 0.38
C LEU A 56 9.52 6.73 -0.14
N MET A 57 10.16 5.72 0.48
CA MET A 57 10.03 4.31 0.08
C MET A 57 8.63 3.72 0.32
N LEU A 58 7.83 4.33 1.20
CA LEU A 58 6.43 3.93 1.44
C LEU A 58 5.43 4.45 0.39
N SER A 59 5.87 5.28 -0.55
CA SER A 59 5.00 5.93 -1.56
C SER A 59 5.05 5.26 -2.94
N GLY A 60 5.46 3.99 -3.03
CA GLY A 60 5.84 3.29 -4.25
C GLY A 60 4.76 2.94 -5.28
N THR A 61 3.69 3.72 -5.40
CA THR A 61 2.76 3.58 -6.54
C THR A 61 2.51 4.92 -7.22
N ARG A 62 2.75 4.99 -8.53
CA ARG A 62 2.09 6.00 -9.36
C ARG A 62 0.62 5.64 -9.44
N GLY A 63 -0.24 6.56 -9.01
CA GLY A 63 -1.68 6.41 -9.16
C GLY A 63 -2.05 6.01 -10.58
N VAL A 64 -2.98 5.08 -10.72
CA VAL A 64 -3.56 4.72 -12.01
C VAL A 64 -4.04 6.01 -12.68
N GLU A 65 -3.51 6.32 -13.88
CA GLU A 65 -3.96 7.49 -14.63
C GLU A 65 -5.48 7.45 -14.69
N ALA A 66 -6.15 8.54 -14.28
CA ALA A 66 -7.60 8.58 -14.09
C ALA A 66 -8.31 7.83 -15.22
N THR A 67 -9.32 7.03 -14.86
CA THR A 67 -10.12 6.15 -15.74
C THR A 67 -10.65 6.81 -17.02
N SER A 68 -10.54 8.13 -17.17
CA SER A 68 -10.85 8.90 -18.38
C SER A 68 -9.88 8.69 -19.55
N LYS A 69 -8.62 8.27 -19.34
CA LYS A 69 -7.63 8.09 -20.43
C LYS A 69 -7.26 6.65 -20.74
N SER A 70 -7.51 5.69 -19.85
CA SER A 70 -7.32 4.28 -20.19
C SER A 70 -8.38 3.85 -21.20
N LYS A 71 -7.98 3.71 -22.47
CA LYS A 71 -8.80 3.05 -23.52
C LYS A 71 -9.10 1.59 -23.20
N MET A 72 -8.45 1.02 -22.18
CA MET A 72 -8.64 -0.34 -21.74
C MET A 72 -9.13 -0.37 -20.30
N LEU A 73 -10.43 -0.09 -20.11
CA LEU A 73 -11.08 -0.64 -18.93
C LEU A 73 -10.84 -2.15 -18.99
N HIS A 74 -10.17 -2.71 -17.98
CA HIS A 74 -10.09 -4.15 -17.72
C HIS A 74 -11.48 -4.67 -17.27
N LYS A 75 -12.52 -4.32 -18.05
CA LYS A 75 -13.83 -4.96 -17.99
C LYS A 75 -13.56 -6.42 -18.32
N THR A 76 -13.94 -7.28 -17.39
CA THR A 76 -14.23 -8.68 -17.67
C THR A 76 -15.00 -8.75 -18.99
N ARG A 77 -14.35 -9.24 -20.04
CA ARG A 77 -14.93 -9.44 -21.39
C ARG A 77 -16.04 -10.50 -21.40
N ASN A 78 -16.63 -10.82 -20.26
CA ASN A 78 -17.78 -11.69 -20.14
C ASN A 78 -19.06 -10.84 -20.23
N ARG A 79 -19.73 -10.89 -21.38
CA ARG A 79 -21.05 -10.25 -21.56
C ARG A 79 -22.09 -10.74 -20.54
N ARG A 80 -21.88 -11.89 -19.85
CA ARG A 80 -22.75 -12.34 -18.75
C ARG A 80 -22.53 -11.61 -17.42
N CYS A 81 -21.37 -10.99 -17.19
CA CYS A 81 -21.14 -10.13 -16.02
C CYS A 81 -21.70 -8.70 -16.21
N PHE A 82 -22.22 -8.40 -17.40
CA PHE A 82 -22.81 -7.09 -17.75
C PHE A 82 -24.32 -7.03 -17.53
N ARG A 83 -24.93 -8.07 -16.95
CA ARG A 83 -26.04 -7.84 -16.02
C ARG A 83 -25.42 -7.71 -14.63
N VAL A 84 -24.77 -6.58 -14.39
CA VAL A 84 -25.05 -5.94 -13.12
C VAL A 84 -26.52 -5.57 -13.30
N GLU A 85 -27.45 -6.43 -12.86
CA GLU A 85 -28.64 -5.88 -12.23
C GLU A 85 -28.03 -4.87 -11.28
N ILE A 86 -28.17 -3.59 -11.61
CA ILE A 86 -27.94 -2.56 -10.61
C ILE A 86 -28.99 -2.90 -9.59
N ASP A 87 -28.60 -3.76 -8.65
CA ASP A 87 -29.39 -3.99 -7.48
C ASP A 87 -29.50 -2.59 -6.89
N HIS A 88 -30.72 -2.08 -6.88
CA HIS A 88 -31.01 -0.76 -6.35
C HIS A 88 -30.73 -0.72 -4.83
N GLN A 89 -30.23 -1.81 -4.25
CA GLN A 89 -29.76 -1.97 -2.88
C GLN A 89 -28.22 -2.10 -2.84
N ILE A 90 -27.52 -1.01 -3.17
CA ILE A 90 -26.14 -0.88 -2.71
C ILE A 90 -26.21 -0.58 -1.21
N ASP A 91 -25.58 -1.44 -0.39
CA ASP A 91 -25.50 -1.22 1.05
C ASP A 91 -24.87 0.15 1.35
N GLN A 92 -25.43 0.88 2.31
CA GLN A 92 -24.87 2.17 2.75
C GLN A 92 -23.45 2.01 3.33
N GLU A 93 -23.14 0.83 3.87
CA GLU A 93 -21.82 0.45 4.39
C GLU A 93 -21.46 -0.94 3.91
N PHE A 94 -20.20 -1.14 3.51
CA PHE A 94 -19.68 -2.44 3.11
C PHE A 94 -18.30 -2.68 3.73
N ASP A 95 -18.15 -3.84 4.39
CA ASP A 95 -16.87 -4.33 4.91
C ASP A 95 -16.68 -5.78 4.46
N ALA A 96 -15.66 -6.02 3.64
CA ALA A 96 -15.36 -7.34 3.09
C ALA A 96 -15.08 -8.38 4.19
N ARG A 97 -14.51 -7.96 5.32
CA ARG A 97 -14.21 -8.84 6.47
C ARG A 97 -15.51 -9.32 7.13
N LYS A 98 -16.55 -8.47 7.15
CA LYS A 98 -17.88 -8.83 7.66
C LYS A 98 -18.67 -9.68 6.66
N ARG A 99 -18.49 -9.42 5.36
CA ARG A 99 -19.18 -10.16 4.28
C ARG A 99 -18.65 -11.59 4.13
N TRP A 100 -17.34 -11.78 4.27
CA TRP A 100 -16.66 -13.08 4.17
C TRP A 100 -15.81 -13.36 5.41
N PRO A 101 -16.44 -13.56 6.60
CA PRO A 101 -15.72 -13.69 7.87
C PRO A 101 -14.88 -14.96 7.96
N HIS A 102 -15.17 -15.96 7.11
CA HIS A 102 -14.37 -17.17 7.04
C HIS A 102 -13.05 -16.94 6.28
N CYS A 103 -12.93 -15.91 5.45
CA CYS A 103 -11.72 -15.58 4.71
C CYS A 103 -10.78 -14.72 5.54
N LYS A 104 -9.80 -15.36 6.18
CA LYS A 104 -8.90 -14.71 7.13
C LYS A 104 -7.95 -13.74 6.43
N THR A 105 -7.59 -14.06 5.18
CA THR A 105 -6.67 -13.25 4.36
C THR A 105 -7.15 -11.80 4.19
N ILE A 106 -8.47 -11.55 4.17
CA ILE A 106 -9.04 -10.20 3.97
C ILE A 106 -8.68 -9.25 5.12
N GLY A 107 -8.48 -9.81 6.32
CA GLY A 107 -8.07 -9.06 7.51
C GLY A 107 -6.56 -9.00 7.71
N GLU A 108 -5.76 -9.67 6.86
CA GLU A 108 -4.32 -9.73 7.04
C GLU A 108 -3.65 -8.44 6.58
N VAL A 109 -2.95 -7.79 7.52
CA VAL A 109 -2.10 -6.64 7.22
C VAL A 109 -0.70 -7.13 6.87
N HIS A 110 -0.22 -6.70 5.71
CA HIS A 110 1.13 -6.97 5.22
C HIS A 110 2.06 -5.81 5.56
N ASN A 111 3.33 -6.12 5.83
CA ASN A 111 4.41 -5.15 5.97
C ASN A 111 5.36 -5.41 4.80
N ASP A 112 5.45 -4.44 3.89
CA ASP A 112 6.25 -4.49 2.67
C ASP A 112 7.73 -4.16 2.90
N GLY A 113 8.11 -3.86 4.14
CA GLY A 113 9.48 -3.50 4.50
C GLY A 113 9.85 -2.10 4.00
N ASN A 114 11.12 -1.75 4.11
CA ASN A 114 11.63 -0.46 3.67
C ASN A 114 11.94 -0.46 2.15
N SER A 115 10.95 -0.85 1.34
CA SER A 115 11.14 -1.07 -0.10
C SER A 115 9.86 -0.74 -0.87
N LEU A 116 9.99 -0.28 -2.12
CA LEU A 116 8.89 0.13 -3.00
C LEU A 116 8.09 -1.07 -3.55
N LEU A 117 7.75 -2.05 -2.72
CA LEU A 117 7.22 -3.37 -3.12
C LEU A 117 5.69 -3.46 -3.09
N SER A 118 5.00 -2.36 -2.84
CA SER A 118 3.53 -2.30 -2.80
C SER A 118 2.87 -2.85 -4.09
N TRP A 119 3.51 -2.67 -5.25
CA TRP A 119 3.08 -3.26 -6.53
C TRP A 119 2.97 -4.79 -6.51
N ALA A 120 3.71 -5.47 -5.61
CA ALA A 120 3.66 -6.92 -5.44
C ALA A 120 2.76 -7.33 -4.27
N TYR A 121 2.87 -6.65 -3.13
CA TYR A 121 2.11 -6.99 -1.91
C TYR A 121 0.60 -6.80 -2.09
N VAL A 122 0.17 -5.68 -2.70
CA VAL A 122 -1.25 -5.38 -2.90
C VAL A 122 -1.95 -6.44 -3.77
N PRO A 123 -1.51 -6.70 -5.02
CA PRO A 123 -2.21 -7.67 -5.87
C PRO A 123 -2.08 -9.11 -5.35
N THR A 124 -0.99 -9.48 -4.67
CA THR A 124 -0.87 -10.80 -4.03
C THR A 124 -1.90 -10.99 -2.92
N GLY A 125 -2.09 -9.99 -2.05
CA GLY A 125 -3.11 -10.02 -1.00
C GLY A 125 -4.52 -10.09 -1.59
N VAL A 126 -4.83 -9.23 -2.56
CA VAL A 126 -6.14 -9.25 -3.26
C VAL A 126 -6.39 -10.57 -3.95
N PHE A 127 -5.36 -11.21 -4.52
CA PHE A 127 -5.51 -12.50 -5.16
C PHE A 127 -5.79 -13.61 -4.14
N ALA A 128 -5.11 -13.61 -2.99
CA ALA A 128 -5.38 -14.55 -1.90
C ALA A 128 -6.83 -14.42 -1.38
N ASP A 129 -7.32 -13.19 -1.20
CA ASP A 129 -8.70 -12.91 -0.79
C ASP A 129 -9.71 -13.47 -1.79
N ARG A 130 -9.49 -13.18 -3.08
CA ARG A 130 -10.37 -13.64 -4.16
C ARG A 130 -10.33 -15.16 -4.31
N MET A 131 -9.19 -15.80 -4.06
CA MET A 131 -9.10 -17.26 -4.01
C MET A 131 -9.95 -17.82 -2.87
N CYS A 132 -9.90 -17.22 -1.69
CA CYS A 132 -10.77 -17.64 -0.58
C CYS A 132 -12.25 -17.47 -0.91
N ILE A 133 -12.65 -16.31 -1.41
CA ILE A 133 -14.05 -16.03 -1.76
C ILE A 133 -14.54 -17.00 -2.85
N ALA A 134 -13.77 -17.17 -3.93
CA ALA A 134 -14.15 -18.01 -5.06
C ALA A 134 -14.21 -19.50 -4.72
N THR A 135 -13.40 -19.94 -3.75
CA THR A 135 -13.36 -21.33 -3.28
C THR A 135 -14.20 -21.57 -2.02
N ASN A 136 -14.98 -20.56 -1.59
CA ASN A 136 -15.80 -20.59 -0.38
C ASN A 136 -15.01 -21.06 0.86
N GLY A 137 -13.80 -20.54 1.02
CA GLY A 137 -12.92 -20.84 2.15
C GLY A 137 -12.06 -22.10 2.02
N THR A 138 -12.19 -22.88 0.94
CA THR A 138 -11.37 -24.09 0.74
C THR A 138 -9.89 -23.72 0.57
N TYR A 139 -9.60 -22.60 -0.10
CA TYR A 139 -8.27 -22.01 -0.14
C TYR A 139 -8.24 -20.73 0.71
N ASN A 140 -7.61 -20.78 1.88
CA ASN A 140 -7.62 -19.66 2.84
C ASN A 140 -6.21 -19.47 3.43
N GLN A 141 -5.24 -19.31 2.53
CA GLN A 141 -3.82 -19.15 2.85
C GLN A 141 -3.25 -17.96 2.08
N LEU A 142 -2.19 -17.37 2.62
CA LEU A 142 -1.45 -16.32 1.93
C LEU A 142 -0.72 -16.88 0.70
N LEU A 143 -0.64 -16.07 -0.35
CA LEU A 143 0.14 -16.33 -1.55
C LEU A 143 1.53 -15.69 -1.43
N SER A 144 2.51 -16.26 -2.11
CA SER A 144 3.89 -15.81 -2.03
C SER A 144 4.11 -14.50 -2.78
N THR A 145 4.19 -13.40 -2.04
CA THR A 145 4.68 -12.13 -2.60
C THR A 145 6.14 -12.25 -3.05
N GLU A 146 6.94 -13.03 -2.32
CA GLU A 146 8.34 -13.28 -2.66
C GLU A 146 8.49 -13.92 -4.04
N GLU A 147 7.64 -14.89 -4.41
CA GLU A 147 7.66 -15.47 -5.75
C GLU A 147 7.34 -14.42 -6.81
N LEU A 148 6.31 -13.59 -6.60
CA LEU A 148 5.94 -12.54 -7.54
C LEU A 148 7.12 -11.57 -7.76
N ILE A 149 7.85 -11.22 -6.70
CA ILE A 149 9.03 -10.35 -6.78
C ILE A 149 10.18 -11.07 -7.50
N SER A 150 10.51 -12.30 -7.11
CA SER A 150 11.73 -12.97 -7.57
C SER A 150 11.62 -13.67 -8.92
N CYS A 151 10.40 -14.08 -9.33
CA CYS A 151 10.18 -15.01 -10.44
C CYS A 151 9.41 -14.40 -11.62
N SER A 152 8.72 -13.27 -11.44
CA SER A 152 7.87 -12.70 -12.49
C SER A 152 8.64 -12.06 -13.64
N GLY A 153 9.88 -11.63 -13.39
CA GLY A 153 10.67 -10.85 -14.34
C GLY A 153 10.13 -9.42 -14.56
N ILE A 154 9.12 -9.01 -13.80
CA ILE A 154 8.59 -7.65 -13.80
C ILE A 154 9.66 -6.72 -13.21
N LYS A 155 9.85 -5.57 -13.84
CA LYS A 155 10.83 -4.58 -13.42
C LYS A 155 10.14 -3.27 -13.10
N GLU A 156 10.51 -2.70 -11.97
CA GLU A 156 10.16 -1.33 -11.59
C GLU A 156 10.81 -0.33 -12.54
N ASP A 157 10.15 0.82 -12.73
CA ASP A 157 10.76 1.99 -13.34
C ASP A 157 11.71 2.71 -12.35
N GLU A 158 12.32 3.81 -12.79
CA GLU A 158 13.25 4.62 -11.98
C GLU A 158 12.61 5.20 -10.70
N PHE A 159 11.29 5.11 -10.55
CA PHE A 159 10.50 5.59 -9.42
C PHE A 159 9.88 4.45 -8.60
N GLY A 160 10.31 3.20 -8.82
CA GLY A 160 9.78 2.03 -8.10
C GLY A 160 8.37 1.62 -8.55
N SER A 161 7.87 2.14 -9.67
CA SER A 161 6.51 1.87 -10.13
C SER A 161 6.47 0.75 -11.17
N VAL A 162 5.35 0.02 -11.20
CA VAL A 162 5.07 -1.07 -12.15
C VAL A 162 3.74 -0.81 -12.84
N ASN A 163 3.60 -1.24 -14.11
CA ASN A 163 2.28 -1.27 -14.76
C ASN A 163 1.48 -2.48 -14.24
N ASP A 164 0.38 -2.21 -13.53
CA ASP A 164 -0.52 -3.20 -12.94
C ASP A 164 -1.00 -4.27 -13.93
N ASP A 165 -1.16 -3.92 -15.21
CA ASP A 165 -1.62 -4.86 -16.25
C ASP A 165 -0.67 -6.06 -16.36
N TYR A 166 0.65 -5.82 -16.27
CA TYR A 166 1.65 -6.89 -16.32
C TYR A 166 1.57 -7.80 -15.10
N VAL A 167 1.25 -7.25 -13.93
CA VAL A 167 1.10 -8.03 -12.70
C VAL A 167 -0.12 -8.95 -12.81
N TRP A 168 -1.28 -8.40 -13.16
CA TRP A 168 -2.51 -9.20 -13.29
C TRP A 168 -2.44 -10.21 -14.43
N GLU A 169 -1.75 -9.89 -15.53
CA GLU A 169 -1.49 -10.84 -16.62
C GLU A 169 -0.60 -11.99 -16.15
N TYR A 170 0.47 -11.70 -15.38
CA TYR A 170 1.32 -12.72 -14.80
C TYR A 170 0.54 -13.64 -13.86
N LEU A 171 -0.21 -13.07 -12.90
CA LEU A 171 -1.02 -13.84 -11.94
C LEU A 171 -2.05 -14.73 -12.64
N LYS A 172 -2.67 -14.26 -13.72
CA LYS A 172 -3.62 -15.03 -14.50
C LYS A 172 -2.97 -16.22 -15.23
N ASN A 173 -1.78 -16.03 -15.79
CA ASN A 173 -1.15 -17.02 -16.66
C ASN A 173 -0.27 -18.02 -15.88
N HIS A 174 0.35 -17.59 -14.77
CA HIS A 174 1.30 -18.40 -13.99
C HIS A 174 0.76 -18.77 -12.60
N GLY A 175 -0.06 -17.91 -12.00
CA GLY A 175 -0.45 -18.05 -10.60
C GLY A 175 0.69 -17.74 -9.63
N LEU A 176 0.50 -18.12 -8.37
CA LEU A 176 1.50 -18.05 -7.31
C LEU A 176 1.38 -19.28 -6.40
N VAL A 177 2.50 -19.69 -5.80
CA VAL A 177 2.56 -20.65 -4.70
C VAL A 177 2.12 -19.99 -3.39
N SER A 178 1.90 -20.80 -2.34
CA SER A 178 1.65 -20.27 -1.00
C SER A 178 2.91 -19.63 -0.40
N GLY A 179 2.75 -18.61 0.43
CA GLY A 179 3.88 -17.94 1.08
C GLY A 179 3.46 -17.06 2.25
N GLY A 180 4.09 -17.27 3.40
CA GLY A 180 3.80 -16.55 4.63
C GLY A 180 4.61 -15.27 4.82
N LYS A 181 4.45 -14.68 6.01
CA LYS A 181 5.17 -13.47 6.45
C LYS A 181 6.66 -13.75 6.65
N TYR A 182 7.44 -12.67 6.78
CA TYR A 182 8.87 -12.74 7.08
C TYR A 182 9.18 -13.62 8.28
N ASN A 183 10.27 -14.39 8.17
CA ASN A 183 10.76 -15.29 9.23
C ASN A 183 9.71 -16.31 9.73
N THR A 184 8.82 -16.75 8.83
CA THR A 184 7.90 -17.87 9.07
C THR A 184 8.25 -19.05 8.17
N ASN A 185 7.83 -20.26 8.54
CA ASN A 185 7.93 -21.46 7.70
C ASN A 185 6.59 -21.78 7.02
N ASN A 186 5.74 -20.77 6.83
CA ASN A 186 4.38 -20.94 6.32
C ASN A 186 4.35 -20.86 4.79
N GLY A 187 3.78 -21.88 4.15
CA GLY A 187 3.68 -21.96 2.70
C GLY A 187 4.98 -22.41 2.02
N CYS A 188 4.99 -22.36 0.70
CA CYS A 188 6.10 -22.79 -0.15
C CYS A 188 7.26 -21.78 -0.14
N GLN A 189 6.96 -20.48 -0.27
CA GLN A 189 7.96 -19.43 -0.35
C GLN A 189 7.56 -18.23 0.52
N PRO A 190 7.89 -18.25 1.82
CA PRO A 190 7.70 -17.12 2.72
C PRO A 190 8.48 -15.87 2.29
N SER A 191 8.00 -14.69 2.68
CA SER A 191 8.71 -13.42 2.43
C SER A 191 10.11 -13.41 3.03
N LYS A 192 11.09 -12.92 2.26
CA LYS A 192 12.45 -12.66 2.76
C LYS A 192 12.69 -11.20 3.10
N ILE A 193 11.70 -10.35 2.89
CA ILE A 193 11.77 -8.92 3.17
C ILE A 193 11.47 -8.68 4.66
N PRO A 194 12.41 -8.15 5.44
CA PRO A 194 12.19 -7.87 6.84
C PRO A 194 11.17 -6.72 7.01
N PRO A 195 10.30 -6.78 8.04
CA PRO A 195 9.39 -5.68 8.33
C PRO A 195 10.15 -4.45 8.82
N ILE A 196 9.62 -3.25 8.59
CA ILE A 196 10.15 -2.03 9.23
C ILE A 196 9.88 -2.11 10.74
N GLY A 197 10.95 -2.07 11.53
CA GLY A 197 10.96 -2.30 12.98
C GLY A 197 10.62 -1.09 13.86
N ASN A 198 10.35 0.08 13.28
CA ASN A 198 10.04 1.30 14.01
C ASN A 198 8.53 1.51 14.24
N LEU A 199 7.74 0.44 14.37
CA LEU A 199 6.40 0.53 14.93
C LEU A 199 6.55 0.61 16.46
N PRO A 200 6.08 1.68 17.12
CA PRO A 200 6.12 1.76 18.58
C PRO A 200 5.43 0.52 19.17
N THR A 201 6.18 -0.27 19.94
CA THR A 201 5.74 -1.52 20.59
C THR A 201 4.68 -1.31 21.68
N GLY A 202 3.99 -0.16 21.70
CA GLY A 202 3.03 0.23 22.73
C GLY A 202 1.73 0.87 22.25
N LEU A 203 1.42 0.92 20.95
CA LEU A 203 0.20 1.61 20.45
C LEU A 203 -0.83 0.73 19.74
N TYR A 204 -0.57 -0.56 19.53
CA TYR A 204 -1.62 -1.51 19.11
C TYR A 204 -2.44 -1.99 20.32
N GLU A 205 -3.10 -1.06 21.03
CA GLU A 205 -4.41 -1.40 21.58
C GLU A 205 -5.37 -1.44 20.39
N ASN A 206 -5.82 -2.63 20.03
CA ASN A 206 -6.83 -2.86 19.00
C ASN A 206 -8.05 -1.98 19.27
N THR A 207 -8.14 -0.81 18.63
CA THR A 207 -9.30 0.09 18.75
C THR A 207 -10.57 -0.54 18.18
N CYS A 208 -10.44 -1.61 17.40
CA CYS A 208 -11.56 -2.45 16.95
C CYS A 208 -12.13 -3.37 18.05
N GLU A 209 -11.40 -3.65 19.13
CA GLU A 209 -11.86 -4.57 20.19
C GLU A 209 -12.71 -3.84 21.26
N LYS A 210 -12.45 -2.54 21.49
CA LYS A 210 -13.24 -1.71 22.41
C LYS A 210 -14.62 -1.32 21.88
N ALA A 211 -14.89 -1.51 20.58
CA ALA A 211 -16.21 -1.26 19.99
C ALA A 211 -17.19 -2.45 20.12
N LEU A 212 -16.72 -3.63 20.56
CA LEU A 212 -17.54 -4.84 20.73
C LEU A 212 -17.99 -5.09 22.18
N LEU A 213 -17.74 -4.16 23.10
CA LEU A 213 -18.15 -4.24 24.51
C LEU A 213 -19.03 -3.06 24.96
N ARG A 214 -19.89 -2.56 24.08
CA ARG A 214 -21.04 -1.72 24.48
C ARG A 214 -22.33 -2.27 23.90
#